data_AF-A0A0N5DA52-F1
#
_entry.id   AF-A0A0N5DA52-F1
#
_cell.length_a   1.000
_cell.length_b   1.000
_cell.length_c   1.000
_cell.angle_alpha   90.00
_cell.angle_beta   90.00
_cell.angle_gamma   90.00
#
_symmetry.space_group_name_H-M   'P 1'
#
loop_
_entity.id
_entity.type
_entity.pdbx_description
1 polymer ?
#
loop_
_entity_poly.entity_id
_entity_poly.type
_entity_poly.pdbx_seq_one_letter_code
_entity_poly.pdbx_strand_id
1 'polypeptide(L)'
;MAKRFERQLDKATDSTLIDPNWDAIMECVDLIRGGEVPVKAAAVAIKKRYHNENPHVAHHALLVLEACMKNCGVKFHAEIATKDFMEDLKNLSLESTPDKVSSDLT
;
A
#
# COMPACT_ATOMS: atom_id res chain seq x y z
N MET A 1 -0.68 -9.78 -17.87
CA MET A 1 -0.90 -8.40 -17.43
C MET A 1 -0.83 -8.29 -15.90
N ALA A 2 -1.78 -8.83 -15.12
CA ALA A 2 -1.73 -8.80 -13.64
C ALA A 2 -0.41 -9.30 -13.01
N LYS A 3 0.17 -10.36 -13.58
CA LYS A 3 1.45 -10.95 -13.14
C LYS A 3 2.66 -9.99 -13.22
N ARG A 4 2.61 -8.97 -14.10
CA ARG A 4 3.67 -7.95 -14.18
C ARG A 4 3.57 -6.98 -13.01
N PHE A 5 2.36 -6.52 -12.71
CA PHE A 5 2.10 -5.65 -11.56
C PHE A 5 2.47 -6.34 -10.24
N GLU A 6 2.02 -7.57 -10.02
CA GLU A 6 2.34 -8.33 -8.80
C GLU A 6 3.85 -8.45 -8.58
N ARG A 7 4.62 -8.76 -9.63
CA ARG A 7 6.08 -8.84 -9.53
C ARG A 7 6.73 -7.51 -9.14
N GLN A 8 6.21 -6.38 -9.62
CA GLN A 8 6.76 -5.07 -9.27
C GLN A 8 6.33 -4.66 -7.87
N LEU A 9 5.11 -4.99 -7.47
CA LEU A 9 4.62 -4.79 -6.12
C LEU A 9 5.43 -5.60 -5.12
N ASP A 10 5.76 -6.86 -5.44
CA ASP A 10 6.62 -7.71 -4.60
C ASP A 10 8.01 -7.10 -4.42
N LYS A 11 8.62 -6.60 -5.50
CA LYS A 11 9.92 -5.89 -5.45
C LYS A 11 9.85 -4.58 -4.68
N ALA A 12 8.76 -3.82 -4.83
CA ALA A 12 8.57 -2.53 -4.16
C ALA A 12 8.35 -2.68 -2.65
N THR A 13 7.97 -3.89 -2.21
CA THR A 13 7.60 -4.18 -0.82
C THR A 13 8.35 -5.39 -0.27
N ASP A 14 9.57 -5.61 -0.77
CA ASP A 14 10.45 -6.67 -0.28
C ASP A 14 10.91 -6.33 1.15
N SER A 15 10.84 -7.31 2.05
CA SER A 15 11.17 -7.12 3.47
C SER A 15 12.65 -6.81 3.73
N THR A 16 13.51 -7.01 2.75
CA THR A 16 14.96 -6.76 2.84
C THR A 16 15.36 -5.36 2.39
N LEU A 17 14.41 -4.56 1.90
CA LEU A 17 14.65 -3.18 1.52
C LEU A 17 15.05 -2.35 2.74
N ILE A 18 16.19 -1.66 2.63
CA ILE A 18 16.63 -0.64 3.58
C ILE A 18 15.96 0.70 3.24
N ASP A 19 15.85 0.99 1.95
CA ASP A 19 15.26 2.21 1.40
C ASP A 19 14.15 1.87 0.39
N PRO A 20 13.19 2.80 0.14
CA PRO A 20 12.14 2.58 -0.84
C PRO A 20 12.70 2.34 -2.25
N ASN A 21 12.24 1.27 -2.89
CA ASN A 21 12.56 0.99 -4.29
C ASN A 21 11.68 1.82 -5.22
N TRP A 22 12.04 3.10 -5.42
CA TRP A 22 11.27 4.04 -6.22
C TRP A 22 11.07 3.59 -7.68
N ASP A 23 12.03 2.88 -8.26
CA ASP A 23 11.89 2.35 -9.63
C ASP A 23 10.73 1.34 -9.70
N ALA A 24 10.64 0.41 -8.75
CA ALA A 24 9.55 -0.56 -8.70
C ALA A 24 8.20 0.11 -8.35
N ILE A 25 8.21 1.14 -7.51
CA ILE A 25 7.01 1.92 -7.16
C ILE A 25 6.48 2.68 -8.39
N MET A 26 7.35 3.38 -9.13
CA MET A 26 6.95 4.15 -10.30
C MET A 26 6.49 3.24 -11.45
N GLU A 27 7.10 2.07 -11.61
CA GLU A 27 6.60 1.06 -12.54
C GLU A 27 5.19 0.57 -12.15
N CYS A 28 4.89 0.36 -10.85
CA CYS A 28 3.54 0.04 -10.41
C CYS A 28 2.53 1.14 -10.80
N VAL A 29 2.91 2.41 -10.60
CA VAL A 29 2.12 3.58 -10.99
C VAL A 29 1.85 3.59 -12.49
N ASP A 30 2.87 3.38 -13.31
CA ASP A 30 2.74 3.41 -14.77
C ASP A 30 1.87 2.26 -15.30
N LEU A 31 1.94 1.07 -14.69
CA LEU A 31 1.06 -0.06 -15.03
C LEU A 31 -0.41 0.24 -14.73
N ILE A 32 -0.71 0.90 -13.61
CA ILE A 32 -2.08 1.30 -13.25
C ILE A 32 -2.55 2.42 -14.19
N ARG A 33 -1.73 3.45 -14.38
CA ARG A 33 -2.05 4.62 -15.21
C ARG A 33 -2.24 4.23 -16.69
N GLY A 34 -1.40 3.33 -17.20
CA GLY A 34 -1.46 2.79 -18.55
C GLY A 34 -2.62 1.82 -18.77
N GLY A 35 -3.36 1.46 -17.72
CA GLY A 35 -4.48 0.52 -17.80
C GLY A 35 -4.06 -0.93 -18.04
N GLU A 36 -2.77 -1.26 -17.88
CA GLU A 36 -2.27 -2.64 -17.95
C GLU A 36 -2.82 -3.48 -16.78
N VAL A 37 -3.12 -2.85 -15.64
CA VAL A 37 -3.82 -3.48 -14.52
C VAL A 37 -5.10 -2.71 -14.18
N PRO A 38 -6.24 -3.39 -13.98
CA PRO A 38 -7.44 -2.74 -13.47
C PRO A 38 -7.19 -2.13 -12.08
N VAL A 39 -7.62 -0.89 -11.88
CA VAL A 39 -7.47 -0.13 -10.62
C VAL A 39 -7.90 -0.96 -9.40
N LYS A 40 -9.07 -1.59 -9.49
CA LYS A 40 -9.60 -2.44 -8.41
C LYS A 40 -8.70 -3.62 -8.07
N ALA A 41 -8.13 -4.28 -9.09
CA ALA A 41 -7.22 -5.39 -8.87
C ALA A 41 -5.91 -4.93 -8.21
N ALA A 42 -5.38 -3.77 -8.63
CA ALA A 42 -4.22 -3.16 -8.01
C ALA A 42 -4.48 -2.75 -6.55
N ALA A 43 -5.63 -2.13 -6.27
CA ALA A 43 -6.03 -1.73 -4.92
C ALA A 43 -6.13 -2.93 -3.96
N VAL A 44 -6.73 -4.04 -4.41
CA VAL A 44 -6.82 -5.28 -3.62
C VAL A 44 -5.43 -5.87 -3.35
N ALA A 45 -4.56 -5.89 -4.34
CA ALA A 45 -3.20 -6.41 -4.18
C ALA A 45 -2.35 -5.55 -3.23
N ILE A 46 -2.42 -4.22 -3.35
CA ILE A 46 -1.76 -3.28 -2.42
C ILE A 46 -2.31 -3.47 -1.00
N LYS A 47 -3.64 -3.61 -0.87
CA LYS A 47 -4.31 -3.90 0.41
C LYS A 47 -3.81 -5.16 1.10
N LYS A 48 -3.61 -6.22 0.32
CA LYS A 48 -3.02 -7.46 0.85
C LYS A 48 -1.60 -7.24 1.37
N ARG A 49 -0.80 -6.37 0.74
CA ARG A 49 0.59 -6.10 1.18
C ARG A 49 0.66 -5.23 2.42
N TYR A 50 -0.22 -4.23 2.58
CA TYR A 50 -0.22 -3.40 3.80
C TYR A 50 -0.81 -4.10 5.03
N HIS A 51 -1.54 -5.21 4.85
CA HIS A 51 -1.95 -6.12 5.93
C HIS A 51 -0.92 -7.23 6.23
N ASN A 52 0.28 -7.14 5.66
CA ASN A 52 1.31 -8.14 5.93
C ASN A 52 1.76 -8.05 7.40
N GLU A 53 1.99 -9.19 8.04
CA GLU A 53 2.48 -9.27 9.43
C GLU A 53 3.85 -8.60 9.59
N ASN A 54 4.66 -8.54 8.52
CA ASN A 54 5.92 -7.83 8.53
C ASN A 54 5.69 -6.32 8.36
N PRO A 55 6.03 -5.49 9.38
CA PRO A 55 5.81 -4.05 9.34
C PRO A 55 6.62 -3.34 8.24
N HIS A 56 7.77 -3.89 7.82
CA HIS A 56 8.53 -3.32 6.69
C HIS A 56 7.79 -3.49 5.37
N VAL A 57 7.22 -4.68 5.14
CA VAL A 57 6.39 -4.94 3.94
C VAL A 57 5.17 -4.02 3.96
N ALA A 58 4.53 -3.89 5.13
CA ALA A 58 3.36 -3.05 5.28
C ALA A 58 3.68 -1.56 5.03
N HIS A 59 4.77 -1.06 5.60
CA HIS A 59 5.24 0.31 5.39
C HIS A 59 5.51 0.60 3.91
N HIS A 60 6.26 -0.26 3.23
CA HIS A 60 6.53 -0.06 1.80
C HIS A 60 5.26 -0.16 0.95
N ALA A 61 4.29 -1.01 1.31
CA ALA A 61 3.01 -1.08 0.63
C ALA A 61 2.21 0.22 0.75
N LEU A 62 2.27 0.89 1.91
CA LEU A 62 1.67 2.20 2.10
C LEU A 62 2.36 3.28 1.26
N LEU A 63 3.69 3.22 1.06
CA LEU A 63 4.39 4.09 0.12
C LEU A 63 3.94 3.87 -1.33
N VAL A 64 3.71 2.61 -1.74
CA VAL A 64 3.14 2.31 -3.07
C VAL A 64 1.74 2.93 -3.20
N LEU A 65 0.89 2.76 -2.18
CA LEU A 65 -0.45 3.33 -2.16
C LEU A 65 -0.41 4.86 -2.28
N GLU A 66 0.45 5.52 -1.50
CA GLU A 66 0.64 6.96 -1.52
C GLU A 66 1.08 7.45 -2.90
N ALA A 67 2.08 6.78 -3.51
CA ALA A 67 2.54 7.10 -4.85
C ALA A 67 1.41 6.95 -5.88
N CYS A 68 0.63 5.87 -5.82
CA CYS A 68 -0.51 5.67 -6.72
C CYS A 68 -1.60 6.74 -6.53
N MET A 69 -1.90 7.13 -5.28
CA MET A 69 -2.80 8.25 -5.00
C MET A 69 -2.31 9.56 -5.60
N LYS A 70 -1.01 9.84 -5.58
CA LYS A 70 -0.47 11.08 -6.17
C LYS A 70 -0.47 11.07 -7.70
N ASN A 71 -0.43 9.89 -8.32
CA ASN A 71 -0.04 9.77 -9.73
C ASN A 71 -1.08 9.16 -10.67
N CYS A 72 -2.05 8.38 -10.18
CA CYS A 72 -3.00 7.62 -11.02
C CYS A 72 -4.32 8.35 -11.28
N GLY A 73 -4.53 9.51 -10.64
CA GLY A 73 -5.67 10.41 -10.87
C GLY A 73 -7.02 9.86 -10.41
N VAL A 74 -8.09 10.49 -10.91
CA VAL A 74 -9.47 10.37 -10.39
C VAL A 74 -10.00 8.93 -10.38
N LYS A 75 -9.63 8.11 -11.38
CA LYS A 75 -10.08 6.71 -11.43
C LYS A 75 -9.55 5.89 -10.25
N PHE A 76 -8.29 6.12 -9.87
CA PHE A 76 -7.70 5.48 -8.69
C PHE A 76 -8.31 6.05 -7.42
N HIS A 77 -8.45 7.37 -7.34
CA HIS A 77 -9.09 8.02 -6.18
C HIS A 77 -10.49 7.50 -5.91
N ALA A 78 -11.31 7.29 -6.93
CA ALA A 78 -12.67 6.79 -6.77
C ALA A 78 -12.74 5.38 -6.14
N GLU A 79 -11.76 4.52 -6.42
CA GLU A 79 -11.69 3.18 -5.82
C GLU A 79 -11.24 3.24 -4.35
N ILE A 80 -10.27 4.12 -4.04
CA ILE A 80 -9.65 4.22 -2.71
C ILE A 80 -10.46 5.10 -1.75
N ALA A 81 -11.13 6.14 -2.25
CA ALA A 81 -11.94 7.08 -1.46
C ALA A 81 -13.33 6.52 -1.11
N THR A 82 -13.40 5.22 -0.82
CA THR A 82 -14.61 4.56 -0.33
C THR A 82 -14.57 4.49 1.20
N LYS A 83 -15.75 4.49 1.82
CA LYS A 83 -15.87 4.41 3.29
C LYS A 83 -15.15 3.18 3.83
N ASP A 84 -15.39 2.03 3.22
CA ASP A 84 -14.82 0.75 3.64
C ASP A 84 -13.29 0.74 3.57
N PHE A 85 -12.71 1.33 2.51
CA PHE A 85 -11.25 1.40 2.37
C PHE A 85 -10.62 2.38 3.37
N MET A 86 -11.28 3.51 3.62
CA MET A 86 -10.81 4.50 4.60
C MET A 86 -10.91 3.98 6.04
N GLU A 87 -11.98 3.26 6.38
CA GLU A 87 -12.14 2.61 7.69
C GLU A 87 -11.08 1.52 7.90
N ASP A 88 -10.79 0.74 6.86
CA ASP A 88 -9.71 -0.26 6.87
C ASP A 88 -8.33 0.36 7.13
N LEU A 89 -7.99 1.45 6.43
CA LEU A 89 -6.74 2.19 6.69
C LEU A 89 -6.69 2.79 8.10
N LYS A 90 -7.83 3.28 8.61
CA LYS A 90 -7.91 3.81 9.98
C LYS A 90 -7.65 2.71 11.01
N ASN A 91 -8.23 1.53 10.83
CA ASN A 91 -8.03 0.41 11.75
C ASN A 91 -6.57 -0.05 11.77
N LEU A 92 -5.92 -0.12 10.60
CA LEU A 92 -4.49 -0.42 10.51
C LEU A 92 -3.63 0.58 11.32
N SER A 93 -3.98 1.87 11.30
CA SER A 93 -3.27 2.90 12.06
C SER A 93 -3.46 2.77 13.58
N LEU A 94 -4.61 2.27 14.04
CA LEU A 94 -4.91 2.07 15.47
C LEU A 94 -4.28 0.78 16.01
N GLU A 95 -4.16 -0.26 15.18
CA GLU A 95 -3.45 -1.49 15.54
C GLU A 95 -1.93 -1.28 15.60
N SER A 96 -1.41 -0.32 14.83
CA SER A 96 0.03 0.00 14.76
C SER A 96 0.52 0.90 15.90
N THR A 97 -0.37 1.50 16.70
CA THR A 97 0.00 2.19 17.94
C THR A 97 0.05 1.17 19.08
N PRO A 98 1.21 0.91 19.70
CA PRO A 98 1.23 0.17 20.95
C PRO A 98 0.61 1.07 22.02
N ASP A 99 -0.68 0.90 22.28
CA ASP A 99 -1.28 1.26 23.56
C ASP A 99 -0.68 0.34 24.64
N LYS A 100 0.57 0.63 25.01
CA LYS A 100 1.21 0.16 26.24
C LYS A 100 1.87 1.34 26.93
N VAL A 101 1.03 2.27 27.38
CA VAL A 101 1.30 3.03 28.59
C VAL A 101 0.09 2.85 29.51
N SER A 102 -0.22 1.61 29.89
CA SER A 102 -0.94 1.40 31.15
C SER A 102 0.10 1.42 32.26
N SER A 103 -0.09 2.36 33.19
CA SER A 103 0.20 2.22 34.61
C SER A 103 1.59 1.68 34.98
N ASP A 104 2.57 2.57 35.17
CA ASP A 104 3.66 2.35 36.14
C ASP A 104 4.50 3.64 36.32
N LEU A 105 3.86 4.78 36.60
CA LEU A 105 4.58 5.88 37.23
C LEU A 105 3.67 6.64 38.21
N THR A 106 3.82 6.21 39.48
CA THR A 106 3.48 6.88 40.76
C THR A 106 2.02 6.97 41.16
#